data_AF-A0A932IJF6-F1
#
_entry.id   AF-A0A932IJF6-F1
#
_cell.length_a   1.000
_cell.length_b   1.000
_cell.length_c   1.000
_cell.angle_alpha   90.00
_cell.angle_beta   90.00
_cell.angle_gamma   90.00
#
_symmetry.space_group_name_H-M   'P 1'
#
loop_
_entity.id
_entity.type
_entity.pdbx_description
1 polymer ?
#
loop_
_entity_poly.entity_id
_entity_poly.type
_entity_poly.pdbx_seq_one_letter_code
_entity_poly.pdbx_strand_id
1 'polypeptide(L)'
;MKPARVAWAQLHWPLVAVTLLIALAGIYNLHSSAAARDPSLYLVQLAVLGVGLVCVSALVAFDYRVTESLAYPGYAVACLFLVAVLFHGEAAKGAQRWLAVGPLSFQPSELAKLAVILCLARYFSQRAEPGGYTMRSLFRPLNLSRPLVALGLLIATWRKPLLSD
;
A
#
# COMPACT_ATOMS: atom_id res chain seq x y z
N MET A 1 6.87 28.36 14.97
CA MET A 1 6.57 26.91 14.92
C MET A 1 5.48 26.61 15.94
N LYS A 2 4.25 26.32 15.51
CA LYS A 2 3.21 25.88 16.46
C LYS A 2 3.48 24.40 16.76
N PRO A 3 3.53 23.96 18.02
CA PRO A 3 3.63 22.54 18.31
C PRO A 3 2.43 21.86 17.63
N ALA A 4 2.71 20.85 16.81
CA ALA A 4 1.68 20.02 16.21
C ALA A 4 0.83 19.51 17.39
N ARG A 5 -0.41 20.01 17.52
CA ARG A 5 -1.34 19.47 18.50
C ARG A 5 -1.55 18.02 18.10
N VAL A 6 -0.88 17.15 18.87
CA VAL A 6 -0.89 15.69 18.87
C VAL A 6 -2.06 15.15 18.03
N ALA A 7 -1.77 14.73 16.79
CA ALA A 7 -2.76 14.33 15.77
C ALA A 7 -3.74 13.24 16.26
N TRP A 8 -3.33 12.49 17.27
CA TRP A 8 -4.09 11.49 18.00
C TRP A 8 -5.44 11.98 18.53
N ALA A 9 -5.54 13.24 18.98
CA ALA A 9 -6.81 13.77 19.48
C ALA A 9 -7.83 14.06 18.35
N GLN A 10 -7.38 14.15 17.10
CA GLN A 10 -8.22 14.40 15.92
C GLN A 10 -8.59 13.11 15.19
N LEU A 11 -8.08 11.96 15.65
CA LEU A 11 -8.41 10.67 15.04
C LEU A 11 -9.88 10.32 15.28
N HIS A 12 -10.52 9.79 14.24
CA HIS A 12 -11.86 9.25 14.36
C HIS A 12 -11.80 7.89 15.07
N TRP A 13 -11.77 7.91 16.39
CA TRP A 13 -11.68 6.71 17.24
C TRP A 13 -12.70 5.61 16.91
N PRO A 14 -13.96 5.91 16.52
CA PRO A 14 -14.91 4.87 16.10
C PRO A 14 -14.42 4.10 14.87
N LEU A 15 -13.82 4.78 13.88
CA LEU A 15 -13.30 4.13 12.67
C LEU A 15 -12.13 3.20 13.01
N VAL A 16 -11.24 3.66 13.89
CA VAL A 16 -10.10 2.86 14.38
C VAL A 16 -10.60 1.62 15.12
N ALA A 17 -11.57 1.79 16.02
CA ALA A 17 -12.16 0.70 16.79
C ALA A 17 -12.82 -0.35 15.87
N VAL A 18 -13.65 0.07 14.92
CA VAL A 18 -14.29 -0.83 13.96
C VAL A 18 -13.25 -1.58 13.12
N THR A 19 -12.21 -0.89 12.65
CA THR A 19 -11.14 -1.51 11.85
C THR A 19 -10.38 -2.57 12.66
N LEU A 20 -10.06 -2.28 13.93
CA LEU A 20 -9.41 -3.23 14.83
C LEU A 20 -10.31 -4.43 15.14
N LEU A 21 -11.61 -4.21 15.35
CA LEU A 21 -12.56 -5.30 15.58
C LEU A 21 -12.64 -6.24 14.38
N ILE A 22 -12.71 -5.71 13.15
CA ILE A 22 -12.72 -6.52 11.94
C ILE A 22 -11.41 -7.31 11.80
N ALA A 23 -10.26 -6.67 12.06
CA ALA A 23 -8.95 -7.33 11.98
C ALA A 23 -8.84 -8.48 13.01
N LEU A 24 -9.24 -8.25 14.25
CA LEU A 24 -9.21 -9.25 15.32
C LEU A 24 -10.21 -10.39 15.06
N ALA A 25 -11.40 -10.09 14.56
CA ALA A 25 -12.37 -11.11 14.15
C ALA A 25 -11.81 -11.98 13.01
N GLY A 26 -11.09 -11.39 12.06
CA GLY A 26 -10.38 -12.11 11.00
C GLY A 26 -9.30 -13.04 11.54
N ILE A 27 -8.48 -12.58 12.51
CA ILE A 27 -7.46 -13.40 13.17
C ILE A 27 -8.11 -14.54 13.97
N TYR A 28 -9.21 -14.28 14.68
CA TYR A 28 -9.95 -15.30 15.40
C TYR A 28 -10.50 -16.39 14.47
N ASN A 29 -11.07 -15.98 13.33
CA ASN A 29 -11.53 -16.93 12.31
C ASN A 29 -10.36 -17.74 11.70
N LEU A 30 -9.21 -17.10 11.48
CA LEU A 30 -8.01 -17.79 11.02
C LEU A 30 -7.53 -18.82 12.04
N HIS A 31 -7.51 -18.47 13.33
CA HIS A 31 -7.20 -19.43 14.40
C HIS A 31 -8.16 -20.62 14.36
N SER A 32 -9.47 -20.39 14.22
CA SER A 32 -10.45 -21.49 14.15
C SER A 32 -10.31 -22.36 12.90
N SER A 33 -10.01 -21.79 11.74
CA SER A 33 -10.05 -22.49 10.44
C SER A 33 -8.70 -23.11 10.04
N ALA A 34 -7.59 -22.47 10.41
CA ALA A 34 -6.25 -22.91 10.03
C ALA A 34 -5.52 -23.67 11.14
N ALA A 35 -6.03 -23.71 12.38
CA ALA A 35 -5.39 -24.44 13.49
C ALA A 35 -5.12 -25.92 13.18
N ALA A 36 -5.95 -26.57 12.36
CA ALA A 36 -5.73 -27.96 11.99
C ALA A 36 -4.58 -28.18 10.98
N ARG A 37 -4.19 -27.14 10.24
CA ARG A 37 -3.18 -27.22 9.18
C ARG A 37 -1.84 -26.63 9.60
N ASP A 38 -1.87 -25.45 10.23
CA ASP A 38 -0.69 -24.77 10.75
C ASP A 38 -1.11 -23.80 11.88
N PRO A 39 -0.92 -24.21 13.16
CA PRO A 39 -1.23 -23.37 14.31
C PRO A 39 -0.41 -22.09 14.37
N SER A 40 0.70 -21.95 13.65
CA SER A 40 1.56 -20.77 13.74
C SER A 40 1.04 -19.56 12.94
N LEU A 41 0.12 -19.77 11.99
CA LEU A 41 -0.35 -18.73 11.08
C LEU A 41 -1.05 -17.57 11.79
N TYR A 42 -1.81 -17.82 12.86
CA TYR A 42 -2.46 -16.74 13.61
C TYR A 42 -1.43 -15.87 14.35
N LEU A 43 -0.31 -16.46 14.82
CA LEU A 43 0.78 -15.73 15.48
C LEU A 43 1.49 -14.81 14.49
N VAL A 44 1.74 -15.30 13.27
CA VAL A 44 2.30 -14.47 12.19
C VAL A 44 1.34 -13.33 11.86
N GLN A 45 0.04 -13.60 11.73
CA GLN A 45 -0.95 -12.56 11.43
C GLN A 45 -1.05 -11.51 12.55
N LEU A 46 -0.94 -11.93 13.81
CA LEU A 46 -0.91 -11.03 14.97
C LEU A 46 0.36 -10.16 14.99
N ALA A 47 1.52 -10.75 14.67
CA ALA A 47 2.78 -10.02 14.54
C ALA A 47 2.73 -8.98 13.41
N VAL A 48 2.21 -9.36 12.24
CA VAL A 48 2.03 -8.45 11.10
C VAL A 48 1.04 -7.32 11.43
N LEU A 49 -0.05 -7.61 12.14
CA LEU A 49 -0.95 -6.58 12.64
C LEU A 49 -0.23 -5.61 13.60
N GLY A 50 0.60 -6.13 14.51
CA GLY A 50 1.42 -5.31 15.41
C GLY A 50 2.39 -4.39 14.67
N VAL A 51 3.11 -4.90 13.67
CA VAL A 51 3.98 -4.10 12.80
C VAL A 51 3.17 -3.02 12.08
N GLY A 52 2.00 -3.36 11.53
CA GLY A 52 1.10 -2.41 10.89
C GLY A 52 0.64 -1.28 11.83
N LEU A 53 0.31 -1.60 13.09
CA LEU A 53 -0.07 -0.61 14.10
C LEU A 53 1.08 0.33 14.43
N VAL A 54 2.30 -0.17 14.54
CA VAL A 54 3.51 0.66 14.74
C VAL A 54 3.73 1.58 13.54
N CYS A 55 3.61 1.08 12.31
CA CYS A 55 3.75 1.88 11.10
C CYS A 55 2.71 3.01 11.03
N VAL A 56 1.43 2.71 11.31
CA VAL A 56 0.37 3.73 11.31
C VAL A 56 0.58 4.75 12.42
N SER A 57 0.99 4.30 13.61
CA SER A 57 1.30 5.18 14.75
C SER A 57 2.43 6.15 14.42
N ALA A 58 3.49 5.66 13.78
CA ALA A 58 4.58 6.50 13.29
C ALA A 58 4.07 7.52 12.26
N LEU A 59 3.26 7.09 11.29
CA LEU A 59 2.70 7.99 10.27
C LEU A 59 1.83 9.10 10.87
N VAL A 60 1.03 8.79 11.90
CA VAL A 60 0.21 9.78 12.63
C VAL A 60 1.06 10.74 13.45
N ALA A 61 2.25 10.30 13.90
CA ALA A 61 3.18 11.16 14.65
C ALA A 61 3.92 12.17 13.76
N PHE A 62 4.06 11.91 12.46
CA PHE A 62 4.71 12.83 11.51
C PHE A 62 3.77 13.94 11.03
N ASP A 63 4.32 15.12 10.76
CA ASP A 63 3.57 16.21 10.14
C ASP A 63 3.16 15.82 8.72
N TYR A 64 1.89 16.01 8.40
CA TYR A 64 1.33 15.77 7.07
C TYR A 64 2.12 16.46 5.95
N ARG A 65 2.77 17.60 6.23
CA ARG A 65 3.63 18.30 5.26
C ARG A 65 4.84 17.48 4.81
N VAL A 66 5.38 16.64 5.71
CA VAL A 66 6.49 15.73 5.39
C VAL A 66 5.98 14.60 4.50
N THR A 67 4.82 14.03 4.84
CA THR A 67 4.17 13.00 4.02
C THR A 67 3.84 13.53 2.62
N GLU A 68 3.40 14.79 2.51
CA GLU A 68 3.14 15.44 1.24
C GLU A 68 4.43 15.63 0.42
N SER A 69 5.55 16.04 1.03
CA SER A 69 6.82 16.23 0.30
C SER A 69 7.41 14.90 -0.21
N LEU A 70 7.15 13.81 0.50
CA LEU A 70 7.57 12.46 0.12
C LEU A 70 6.69 11.81 -0.97
N ALA A 71 5.60 12.44 -1.40
CA ALA A 71 4.68 11.84 -2.36
C ALA A 71 5.33 11.46 -3.70
N TYR A 72 6.08 12.37 -4.33
CA TYR A 72 6.76 12.08 -5.61
C TYR A 72 7.96 11.11 -5.46
N PRO A 73 8.85 11.27 -4.45
CA PRO A 73 9.88 10.26 -4.18
C PRO A 73 9.30 8.87 -3.87
N GLY A 74 8.25 8.79 -3.05
CA GLY A 74 7.56 7.54 -2.72
C GLY A 74 6.94 6.88 -3.94
N TYR A 75 6.39 7.67 -4.86
CA TYR A 75 5.93 7.19 -6.16
C TYR A 75 7.06 6.58 -7.01
N ALA A 76 8.20 7.25 -7.10
CA ALA A 76 9.36 6.73 -7.83
C ALA A 76 9.84 5.40 -7.22
N VAL A 77 9.94 5.33 -5.89
CA VAL A 77 10.28 4.09 -5.17
C VAL A 77 9.27 2.98 -5.43
N ALA A 78 7.97 3.28 -5.44
CA ALA A 78 6.95 2.29 -5.75
C ALA A 78 7.05 1.75 -7.19
N CYS A 79 7.33 2.62 -8.16
CA CYS A 79 7.63 2.21 -9.53
C CYS A 79 8.85 1.28 -9.59
N LEU A 80 9.93 1.62 -8.87
CA LEU A 80 11.12 0.78 -8.81
C LEU A 80 10.82 -0.61 -8.23
N PHE A 81 10.02 -0.71 -7.18
CA PHE A 81 9.63 -2.01 -6.62
C PHE A 81 8.76 -2.84 -7.57
N LEU A 82 7.88 -2.20 -8.34
CA LEU A 82 7.12 -2.91 -9.38
C LEU A 82 8.02 -3.43 -10.50
N VAL A 83 9.02 -2.65 -10.90
CA VAL A 83 10.06 -3.11 -11.84
C VAL A 83 10.85 -4.27 -11.21
N ALA A 84 11.21 -4.18 -9.93
CA ALA A 84 11.94 -5.25 -9.24
C ALA A 84 11.17 -6.58 -9.20
N VAL A 85 9.82 -6.52 -9.10
CA VAL A 85 8.95 -7.71 -9.17
C VAL A 85 9.04 -8.44 -10.50
N LEU A 86 9.29 -7.75 -11.61
CA LEU A 86 9.44 -8.42 -12.92
C LEU A 86 10.64 -9.37 -12.92
N PHE A 87 11.71 -9.02 -12.23
CA PHE A 87 12.94 -9.81 -12.22
C PHE A 87 12.96 -10.82 -11.08
N HIS A 88 12.56 -10.40 -9.88
CA HIS A 88 12.72 -11.15 -8.63
C HIS A 88 11.40 -11.64 -8.03
N GLY A 89 10.27 -11.43 -8.72
CA GLY A 89 8.96 -11.84 -8.23
C GLY A 89 8.81 -13.36 -8.19
N GLU A 90 8.25 -13.85 -7.09
CA GLU A 90 7.78 -15.22 -6.99
C GLU A 90 6.40 -15.35 -7.63
N ALA A 91 6.22 -16.45 -8.36
CA ALA A 91 4.94 -16.76 -8.97
C ALA A 91 4.00 -17.36 -7.92
N ALA A 92 2.91 -16.65 -7.62
CA ALA A 92 1.83 -17.17 -6.79
C ALA A 92 0.57 -17.26 -7.65
N LYS A 93 -0.05 -18.45 -7.72
CA LYS A 93 -1.28 -18.69 -8.49
C LYS A 93 -1.19 -18.22 -9.96
N GLY A 94 -0.05 -18.45 -10.62
CA GLY A 94 0.14 -18.17 -12.05
C GLY A 94 0.53 -16.73 -12.42
N ALA A 95 0.74 -15.84 -11.45
CA ALA A 95 1.23 -14.48 -11.69
C ALA A 95 2.34 -14.11 -10.71
N GLN A 96 3.34 -13.37 -11.18
CA GLN A 96 4.38 -12.82 -10.31
C GLN A 96 3.88 -11.56 -9.62
N ARG A 97 3.77 -11.61 -8.29
CA ARG A 97 3.17 -10.52 -7.51
C ARG A 97 3.91 -10.22 -6.21
N TRP A 98 4.64 -11.20 -5.70
CA TRP A 98 5.23 -11.15 -4.37
C TRP A 98 6.74 -11.14 -4.46
N LEU A 99 7.37 -10.28 -3.66
CA LEU A 99 8.80 -10.34 -3.35
C LEU A 99 8.93 -11.05 -2.02
N ALA A 100 9.51 -12.24 -2.01
CA ALA A 100 9.85 -12.91 -0.77
C ALA A 100 11.10 -12.27 -0.15
N VAL A 101 10.98 -11.85 1.11
CA VAL A 101 12.07 -11.31 1.93
C VAL A 101 12.11 -12.15 3.21
N GLY A 102 12.79 -13.30 3.12
CA GLY A 102 12.80 -14.30 4.20
C GLY A 102 11.39 -14.86 4.47
N PRO A 103 10.88 -14.85 5.71
CA PRO A 103 9.54 -15.35 6.03
C PRO A 103 8.42 -14.36 5.63
N LEU A 104 8.77 -13.14 5.23
CA LEU A 104 7.80 -12.11 4.87
C LEU A 104 7.68 -12.04 3.35
N SER A 105 6.46 -11.88 2.87
CA SER A 105 6.21 -11.59 1.46
C SER A 105 5.72 -10.15 1.33
N PHE A 106 6.40 -9.35 0.53
CA PHE A 106 6.03 -7.96 0.26
C PHE A 106 5.39 -7.85 -1.13
N GLN A 107 4.24 -7.17 -1.21
CA GLN A 107 3.54 -6.96 -2.47
C GLN A 107 3.72 -5.49 -2.92
N PRO A 108 4.57 -5.21 -3.93
CA PRO A 108 4.81 -3.83 -4.39
C PRO A 108 3.57 -3.06 -4.82
N SER A 109 2.53 -3.75 -5.31
CA SER A 109 1.28 -3.09 -5.73
C SER A 109 0.53 -2.43 -4.57
N GLU A 110 0.69 -2.92 -3.33
CA GLU A 110 0.10 -2.28 -2.15
C GLU A 110 0.74 -0.91 -1.90
N LEU A 111 2.08 -0.83 -1.97
CA LEU A 111 2.81 0.42 -1.87
C LEU A 111 2.48 1.37 -3.04
N ALA A 112 2.38 0.85 -4.26
CA ALA A 112 2.04 1.65 -5.44
C ALA A 112 0.67 2.33 -5.34
N LYS A 113 -0.35 1.65 -4.80
CA LYS A 113 -1.67 2.26 -4.56
C LYS A 113 -1.57 3.47 -3.64
N LEU A 114 -0.87 3.31 -2.50
CA LEU A 114 -0.67 4.40 -1.54
C LEU A 114 0.10 5.56 -2.18
N ALA A 115 1.18 5.26 -2.90
CA ALA A 115 2.00 6.28 -3.54
C ALA A 115 1.23 7.11 -4.59
N VAL A 116 0.36 6.47 -5.39
CA VAL A 116 -0.54 7.17 -6.33
C VAL A 116 -1.51 8.08 -5.59
N ILE A 117 -2.14 7.59 -4.52
CA ILE A 117 -3.08 8.39 -3.75
C ILE A 117 -2.40 9.65 -3.22
N LEU A 118 -1.21 9.52 -2.62
CA LEU A 118 -0.45 10.66 -2.10
C LEU A 118 0.01 11.61 -3.22
N CYS A 119 0.47 11.06 -4.34
CA CYS A 119 0.92 11.83 -5.49
C CYS A 119 -0.22 12.64 -6.12
N LEU A 120 -1.39 12.02 -6.28
CA LEU A 120 -2.60 12.68 -6.77
C LEU A 120 -3.11 13.72 -5.77
N ALA A 121 -3.15 13.39 -4.48
CA ALA A 121 -3.55 14.33 -3.43
C ALA A 121 -2.68 15.59 -3.44
N ARG A 122 -1.35 15.44 -3.54
CA ARG A 122 -0.41 16.56 -3.68
C ARG A 122 -0.67 17.35 -4.96
N TYR A 123 -0.84 16.67 -6.09
CA TYR A 123 -1.11 17.33 -7.38
C TYR A 123 -2.38 18.20 -7.32
N PHE A 124 -3.47 17.67 -6.77
CA PHE A 124 -4.74 18.38 -6.63
C PHE A 124 -4.69 19.50 -5.59
N SER A 125 -3.94 19.30 -4.49
CA SER A 125 -3.73 20.32 -3.45
C SER A 125 -3.03 21.56 -3.98
N GLN A 126 -1.97 21.38 -4.79
CA GLN A 126 -1.16 22.49 -5.31
C GLN A 126 -1.80 23.24 -6.48
N ARG A 127 -2.73 22.60 -7.18
CA ARG A 127 -3.37 23.13 -8.39
C ARG A 127 -4.87 23.31 -8.24
N ALA A 128 -5.35 23.49 -7.00
CA ALA A 128 -6.77 23.69 -6.72
C ALA A 128 -7.34 24.83 -7.58
N GLU A 129 -8.07 24.46 -8.64
CA GLU A 129 -8.71 25.42 -9.54
C GLU A 129 -9.97 25.97 -8.86
N PRO A 130 -10.10 27.30 -8.65
CA PRO A 130 -11.25 27.89 -7.94
C PRO A 130 -12.61 27.61 -8.60
N GLY A 131 -12.64 27.21 -9.88
CA GLY A 131 -13.84 26.85 -10.64
C GLY A 131 -14.18 25.36 -10.68
N GLY A 132 -13.41 24.51 -9.96
CA GLY A 132 -13.56 23.06 -10.00
C GLY A 132 -12.94 22.41 -11.26
N TYR A 133 -12.80 21.08 -11.24
CA TYR A 133 -12.20 20.34 -12.34
C TYR A 133 -13.26 19.88 -13.35
N THR A 134 -13.07 20.22 -14.62
CA THR A 134 -13.84 19.64 -15.73
C THR A 134 -13.37 18.20 -16.01
N MET A 135 -14.23 17.30 -16.51
CA MET A 135 -13.82 15.92 -16.87
C MET A 135 -12.55 15.86 -17.75
N ARG A 136 -12.36 16.86 -18.63
CA ARG A 136 -11.17 16.96 -19.49
C ARG A 136 -9.89 17.36 -18.73
N SER A 137 -10.00 18.11 -17.64
CA SER A 137 -8.82 18.50 -16.85
C SER A 137 -8.30 17.36 -15.97
N LEU A 138 -9.09 16.30 -15.77
CA LEU A 138 -8.67 15.06 -15.09
C LEU A 138 -7.66 14.22 -15.90
N PHE A 139 -7.54 14.42 -17.21
CA PHE A 139 -6.55 13.68 -18.01
C PHE A 139 -5.10 14.00 -17.60
N ARG A 140 -4.82 15.22 -17.10
CA ARG A 140 -3.48 15.61 -16.64
C ARG A 140 -3.04 14.83 -15.38
N PRO A 141 -3.82 14.78 -14.28
CA PRO A 141 -3.47 13.95 -13.12
C PRO A 141 -3.47 12.45 -13.44
N LEU A 142 -4.35 11.98 -14.33
CA LEU A 142 -4.37 10.59 -14.79
C LEU A 142 -3.07 10.15 -15.49
N ASN A 143 -2.32 11.08 -16.09
CA ASN A 143 -0.99 10.74 -16.63
C ASN A 143 -0.01 10.26 -15.56
N LEU A 144 -0.19 10.64 -14.28
CA LEU A 144 0.66 10.14 -13.20
C LEU A 144 0.35 8.68 -12.83
N SER A 145 -0.86 8.15 -13.08
CA SER A 145 -1.15 6.74 -12.82
C SER A 145 -0.84 5.83 -14.01
N ARG A 146 -0.76 6.38 -15.23
CA ARG A 146 -0.46 5.62 -16.47
C ARG A 146 0.79 4.73 -16.42
N PRO A 147 1.96 5.18 -15.91
CA PRO A 147 3.16 4.35 -15.84
C PRO A 147 2.93 3.10 -14.99
N LEU A 148 2.23 3.24 -13.86
CA LEU A 148 1.94 2.13 -12.96
C LEU A 148 0.92 1.16 -13.55
N VAL A 149 -0.09 1.66 -14.27
CA VAL A 149 -1.05 0.80 -14.97
C VAL A 149 -0.35 0.03 -16.09
N ALA A 150 0.49 0.70 -16.88
CA ALA A 150 1.28 0.06 -17.93
C ALA A 150 2.23 -1.01 -17.35
N LEU A 151 2.90 -0.68 -16.25
CA LEU A 151 3.80 -1.61 -15.55
C LEU A 151 3.03 -2.79 -14.93
N GLY A 152 1.85 -2.54 -14.35
CA GLY A 152 0.97 -3.57 -13.83
C GLY A 152 0.44 -4.52 -14.91
N LEU A 153 0.08 -3.99 -16.08
CA LEU A 153 -0.31 -4.78 -17.25
C LEU A 153 0.87 -5.58 -17.81
N LEU A 154 2.04 -4.96 -17.91
CA LEU A 154 3.28 -5.65 -18.26
C LEU A 154 3.50 -6.83 -17.32
N ILE A 155 3.50 -6.63 -16.00
CA ILE A 155 3.64 -7.70 -15.00
C ILE A 155 2.56 -8.77 -15.17
N ALA A 156 1.30 -8.39 -15.41
CA ALA A 156 0.20 -9.34 -15.57
C ALA A 156 0.34 -10.21 -16.84
N THR A 157 0.89 -9.64 -17.91
CA THR A 157 1.19 -10.36 -19.17
C THR A 157 2.55 -11.06 -19.15
N TRP A 158 3.43 -10.68 -18.21
CA TRP A 158 4.77 -11.22 -18.09
C TRP A 158 4.71 -12.62 -17.48
N ARG A 159 4.63 -13.61 -18.36
CA ARG A 159 4.80 -15.01 -18.03
C ARG A 159 6.30 -15.30 -18.15
N LYS A 160 6.96 -15.72 -17.06
CA LYS A 160 8.29 -16.34 -17.18
C LYS A 160 8.17 -17.43 -18.25
N PRO A 161 9.03 -17.44 -19.29
CA PRO A 161 9.10 -18.60 -20.16
C PRO A 161 9.37 -19.78 -19.22
N LEU A 162 8.45 -20.72 -19.18
CA LEU A 162 8.67 -22.02 -18.56
C LEU A 162 9.98 -22.51 -19.13
N LEU A 163 11.01 -22.64 -18.29
CA LEU A 163 12.08 -23.56 -18.63
C LEU A 163 11.37 -24.88 -18.89
N SER A 164 11.48 -25.37 -20.12
CA SER A 164 11.22 -26.76 -20.48
C SER A 164 11.94 -27.63 -19.46
N ASP A 165 11.19 -28.20 -18.52
CA ASP A 165 10.94 -29.64 -18.36
C ASP A 165 10.01 -29.87 -17.15
#